data_AF-A0A6J0RH01-F1
#
_entry.id   AF-A0A6J0RH01-F1
#
_cell.length_a   1.000
_cell.length_b   1.000
_cell.length_c   1.000
_cell.angle_alpha   90.00
_cell.angle_beta   90.00
_cell.angle_gamma   90.00
#
_symmetry.space_group_name_H-M   'P 1'
#
loop_
_entity.id
_entity.type
_entity.pdbx_description
1 polymer ?
#
loop_
_entity_poly.entity_id
_entity_poly.type
_entity_poly.pdbx_seq_one_letter_code
_entity_poly.pdbx_strand_id
1 'polypeptide(L)'
;MKINEKNLCVFATSPPFDCEGFLNKRGEINKAFQRRYFVLKGNLLFYFEKKGDREPLGLIIVEGCTIELSEESDQYCFEIAFNGNRTYILSADSQEMMENWMKALTCAGYEYKKLVVAELQRQLEEIEFSRNSKL
;
A
#
# COMPACT_ATOMS: atom_id res chain seq x y z
N MET A 1 -3.94 -13.83 -18.43
CA MET A 1 -2.62 -14.23 -17.90
C MET A 1 -2.86 -15.04 -16.64
N LYS A 2 -2.52 -16.34 -16.58
CA LYS A 2 -2.66 -17.14 -15.34
C LYS A 2 -1.48 -16.81 -14.44
N ILE A 3 -1.72 -16.13 -13.31
CA ILE A 3 -0.69 -15.86 -12.31
C ILE A 3 -0.36 -17.20 -11.63
N ASN A 4 0.92 -17.56 -11.58
CA ASN A 4 1.38 -18.75 -10.88
C ASN A 4 1.43 -18.44 -9.37
N GLU A 5 0.62 -19.14 -8.58
CA GLU A 5 0.50 -18.95 -7.13
C GLU A 5 1.84 -19.07 -6.40
N LYS A 6 2.72 -19.98 -6.85
CA LYS A 6 4.06 -20.13 -6.25
C LYS A 6 4.91 -18.88 -6.46
N ASN A 7 4.85 -18.30 -7.66
CA ASN A 7 5.58 -17.07 -7.95
C ASN A 7 5.00 -15.88 -7.16
N LEU A 8 3.69 -15.85 -6.93
CA LEU A 8 3.06 -14.81 -6.14
C LEU A 8 3.48 -14.88 -4.66
N CYS A 9 3.54 -16.08 -4.08
CA CYS A 9 4.03 -16.26 -2.70
C CYS A 9 5.51 -15.86 -2.55
N VAL A 10 6.35 -16.27 -3.51
CA VAL A 10 7.76 -15.86 -3.53
C VAL A 10 7.88 -14.34 -3.67
N PHE A 11 7.09 -13.73 -4.54
CA PHE A 11 7.09 -12.28 -4.71
C PHE A 11 6.67 -11.56 -3.43
N ALA A 12 5.61 -12.03 -2.76
CA ALA A 12 5.10 -11.44 -1.52
C ALA A 12 6.09 -11.50 -0.36
N THR A 13 6.97 -12.50 -0.33
CA THR A 13 7.89 -12.77 0.78
C THR A 13 9.34 -12.36 0.52
N SER A 14 9.69 -11.99 -0.70
CA SER A 14 11.07 -11.59 -1.06
C SER A 14 11.27 -10.08 -0.92
N PRO A 15 12.28 -9.59 -0.18
CA PRO A 15 12.59 -8.15 -0.11
C PRO A 15 13.13 -7.60 -1.45
N PRO A 16 13.17 -6.26 -1.64
CA PRO A 16 12.74 -5.22 -0.71
C PRO A 16 11.21 -5.06 -0.64
N PHE A 17 10.73 -4.48 0.47
CA PHE A 17 9.33 -4.14 0.69
C PHE A 17 9.19 -2.62 0.77
N ASP A 18 8.12 -2.08 0.19
CA ASP A 18 7.86 -0.63 0.25
C ASP A 18 7.36 -0.22 1.64
N CYS A 19 6.60 -1.11 2.29
CA CYS A 19 6.18 -1.00 3.68
C CYS A 19 5.85 -2.39 4.23
N GLU A 20 6.16 -2.66 5.50
CA GLU A 20 5.75 -3.89 6.17
C GLU A 20 5.51 -3.66 7.68
N GLY A 21 4.64 -4.47 8.27
CA GLY A 21 4.30 -4.31 9.69
C GLY A 21 2.97 -4.95 10.07
N PHE A 22 2.69 -4.98 11.38
CA PHE A 22 1.40 -5.43 11.87
C PHE A 22 0.36 -4.33 11.77
N LEU A 23 -0.85 -4.71 11.35
CA LEU A 23 -2.07 -3.92 11.44
C LEU A 23 -3.21 -4.82 11.93
N ASN A 24 -4.22 -4.24 12.54
CA ASN A 24 -5.43 -4.95 12.87
C ASN A 24 -6.44 -4.74 11.74
N LYS A 25 -6.87 -5.83 11.11
CA LYS A 25 -7.78 -5.82 9.98
C LYS A 25 -9.18 -6.18 10.45
N ARG A 26 -10.17 -5.35 10.11
CA ARG A 26 -11.58 -5.68 10.35
C ARG A 26 -12.03 -6.85 9.47
N GLY A 27 -12.70 -7.82 10.07
CA GLY A 27 -13.41 -8.87 9.34
C GLY A 27 -14.63 -8.30 8.60
N GLU A 28 -14.95 -8.90 7.45
CA GLU A 28 -16.04 -8.45 6.59
C GLU A 28 -17.42 -8.88 7.12
N ILE A 29 -17.52 -10.14 7.57
CA ILE A 29 -18.75 -10.70 8.14
C ILE A 29 -18.77 -10.44 9.65
N ASN A 30 -17.78 -11.00 10.35
CA ASN A 30 -17.56 -10.73 11.76
C ASN A 30 -16.71 -9.46 11.85
N LYS A 31 -17.33 -8.34 12.20
CA LYS A 31 -16.73 -7.00 12.31
C LYS A 31 -15.62 -6.89 13.36
N ALA A 32 -15.19 -7.99 13.98
CA ALA A 32 -14.04 -8.05 14.85
C ALA A 32 -12.73 -7.76 14.10
N PHE A 33 -11.81 -7.09 14.79
CA PHE A 33 -10.46 -6.82 14.29
C PHE A 33 -9.54 -8.01 14.57
N GLN A 34 -8.72 -8.36 13.57
CA GLN A 34 -7.74 -9.45 13.65
C GLN A 34 -6.36 -8.91 13.32
N ARG A 35 -5.37 -9.20 14.17
CA ARG A 35 -3.99 -8.79 13.94
C ARG A 35 -3.41 -9.57 12.77
N ARG A 36 -2.90 -8.88 11.76
CA ARG A 36 -2.31 -9.48 10.55
C ARG A 36 -1.00 -8.79 10.24
N TYR A 37 -0.07 -9.54 9.67
CA TYR A 37 1.18 -8.97 9.16
C TYR A 37 0.97 -8.54 7.71
N PHE A 38 1.18 -7.26 7.40
CA PHE A 38 1.01 -6.70 6.07
C PHE A 38 2.36 -6.45 5.41
N VAL A 39 2.40 -6.63 4.09
CA VAL A 39 3.55 -6.31 3.23
C VAL A 39 3.04 -5.64 1.96
N LEU A 40 3.53 -4.42 1.70
CA LEU A 40 3.26 -3.66 0.49
C LEU A 40 4.44 -3.80 -0.47
N LYS A 41 4.14 -4.17 -1.73
CA LYS A 41 5.07 -4.21 -2.84
C LYS A 41 4.43 -3.68 -4.12
N GLY A 42 4.95 -2.59 -4.66
CA GLY A 42 4.31 -1.87 -5.75
C GLY A 42 2.92 -1.40 -5.33
N ASN A 43 1.88 -1.89 -6.02
CA ASN A 43 0.47 -1.67 -5.69
C ASN A 43 -0.21 -2.95 -5.14
N LEU A 44 0.58 -3.91 -4.66
CA LEU A 44 0.10 -5.17 -4.11
C LEU A 44 0.30 -5.18 -2.60
N LEU A 45 -0.81 -5.19 -1.86
CA LEU A 45 -0.83 -5.27 -0.41
C LEU A 45 -1.20 -6.68 0.03
N PHE A 46 -0.21 -7.45 0.47
CA PHE A 46 -0.38 -8.79 1.01
C PHE A 46 -0.62 -8.74 2.51
N TYR A 47 -1.37 -9.71 3.03
CA TYR A 47 -1.46 -9.92 4.47
C TYR A 47 -1.37 -11.40 4.85
N PHE A 48 -0.76 -11.65 6.00
CA PHE A 48 -0.43 -12.97 6.53
C PHE A 48 -0.97 -13.11 7.96
N GLU A 49 -1.07 -14.35 8.45
CA GLU A 49 -1.43 -14.60 9.86
C GLU A 49 -0.35 -14.03 10.77
N LYS A 50 0.93 -14.30 10.47
CA LYS A 50 2.10 -13.79 11.21
C LYS A 50 3.27 -13.43 10.30
N LYS A 51 4.23 -12.68 10.86
CA LYS A 51 5.49 -12.36 10.19
C LYS A 51 6.27 -13.66 9.90
N GLY A 52 6.76 -13.79 8.66
CA GLY A 52 7.56 -14.93 8.21
C GLY A 52 6.77 -16.11 7.63
N ASP A 53 5.44 -16.01 7.56
CA ASP A 53 4.64 -16.98 6.81
C ASP A 53 4.95 -16.92 5.31
N ARG A 54 4.87 -18.08 4.65
CA ARG A 54 5.20 -18.22 3.22
C ARG A 54 4.02 -17.88 2.31
N GLU A 55 2.81 -18.13 2.79
CA GLU A 55 1.59 -18.01 2.01
C GLU A 55 0.73 -16.89 2.58
N PRO A 56 0.37 -15.88 1.76
CA PRO A 56 -0.50 -14.82 2.20
C PRO A 56 -1.93 -15.35 2.38
N LEU A 57 -2.62 -14.85 3.40
CA LEU A 57 -4.05 -15.08 3.59
C LEU A 57 -4.89 -14.30 2.58
N GLY A 58 -4.34 -13.25 1.99
CA GLY A 58 -4.98 -12.52 0.92
C GLY A 58 -4.09 -11.44 0.32
N LEU A 59 -4.59 -10.92 -0.80
CA LEU A 59 -3.99 -9.86 -1.59
C LEU A 59 -5.04 -8.79 -1.87
N ILE A 60 -4.67 -7.54 -1.63
CA ILE A 60 -5.42 -6.35 -2.00
C ILE A 60 -4.62 -5.60 -3.05
N ILE A 61 -5.20 -5.38 -4.23
CA ILE A 61 -4.59 -4.54 -5.25
C ILE A 61 -5.07 -3.11 -4.98
N VAL A 62 -4.17 -2.23 -4.54
CA VAL A 62 -4.53 -0.87 -4.09
C VAL A 62 -4.59 0.14 -5.24
N GLU A 63 -4.72 -0.35 -6.47
CA GLU A 63 -4.85 0.50 -7.66
C GLU A 63 -6.25 1.13 -7.71
N GLY A 64 -6.32 2.44 -7.92
CA GLY A 64 -7.59 3.18 -7.97
C GLY A 64 -8.37 3.17 -6.66
N CYS A 65 -7.72 2.88 -5.53
CA CYS A 65 -8.33 3.02 -4.21
C CYS A 65 -8.20 4.45 -3.67
N THR A 66 -9.03 4.77 -2.69
CA THR A 66 -8.89 5.96 -1.84
C THR A 66 -8.50 5.51 -0.44
N ILE A 67 -7.56 6.24 0.16
CA ILE A 67 -7.10 6.02 1.53
C ILE A 67 -7.62 7.16 2.40
N GLU A 68 -8.46 6.84 3.38
CA GLU A 68 -9.12 7.85 4.22
C GLU A 68 -9.05 7.45 5.71
N LEU A 69 -9.17 8.43 6.60
CA LEU A 69 -9.36 8.15 8.02
C LEU A 69 -10.74 7.51 8.23
N SER A 70 -10.81 6.53 9.11
CA SER A 70 -12.06 5.81 9.40
C SER A 70 -12.48 6.04 10.84
N GLU A 71 -13.77 6.27 11.07
CA GLU A 71 -14.35 6.44 12.41
C GLU A 71 -14.83 5.12 13.05
N GLU A 72 -14.61 3.99 12.37
CA GLU A 72 -15.07 2.66 12.80
C GLU A 72 -14.29 2.08 14.00
N SER A 73 -13.25 2.77 14.48
CA SER A 73 -12.49 2.39 15.68
C SER A 73 -11.86 3.60 16.35
N ASP A 74 -11.79 3.57 17.69
CA ASP A 74 -11.17 4.62 18.52
C ASP A 74 -9.63 4.68 18.40
N GLN A 75 -8.99 3.78 17.66
CA GLN A 75 -7.53 3.67 17.57
C GLN A 75 -7.05 3.74 16.12
N TYR A 76 -6.37 4.84 15.78
CA TYR A 76 -5.53 5.03 14.58
C TYR A 76 -6.02 4.27 13.33
N CYS A 77 -7.29 4.50 12.99
CA CYS A 77 -8.04 3.72 12.04
C CYS A 77 -8.13 4.44 10.69
N PHE A 78 -7.94 3.67 9.61
CA PHE A 78 -8.04 4.15 8.25
C PHE A 78 -8.69 3.08 7.37
N GLU A 79 -9.18 3.49 6.21
CA GLU A 79 -9.82 2.58 5.26
C GLU A 79 -9.24 2.69 3.86
N ILE A 80 -9.27 1.54 3.18
CA ILE A 80 -8.96 1.39 1.76
C ILE A 80 -10.30 1.19 1.06
N ALA A 81 -10.80 2.25 0.43
CA ALA A 81 -12.08 2.27 -0.26
C ALA A 81 -11.89 2.10 -1.77
N PHE A 82 -12.80 1.37 -2.40
CA PHE A 82 -12.84 1.16 -3.85
C PHE A 82 -14.24 1.52 -4.35
N ASN A 83 -14.33 2.28 -5.45
CA ASN A 83 -15.61 2.75 -5.98
C ASN A 83 -16.59 1.60 -6.23
N GLY A 84 -17.66 1.52 -5.42
CA GLY A 84 -18.71 0.50 -5.53
C GLY A 84 -18.32 -0.92 -5.10
N ASN A 85 -17.15 -1.08 -4.49
CA ASN A 85 -16.56 -2.37 -4.13
C ASN A 85 -16.33 -2.46 -2.61
N ARG A 86 -15.71 -3.56 -2.20
CA ARG A 86 -15.35 -3.82 -0.80
C ARG A 86 -14.42 -2.75 -0.23
N THR A 87 -14.77 -2.23 0.95
CA THR A 87 -13.89 -1.39 1.78
C THR A 87 -13.13 -2.25 2.79
N TYR A 88 -11.84 -1.95 2.99
CA TYR A 88 -11.01 -2.60 4.01
C TYR A 88 -10.70 -1.60 5.12
N ILE A 89 -11.13 -1.91 6.34
CA ILE A 89 -10.83 -1.08 7.52
C ILE A 89 -9.66 -1.69 8.27
N LEU A 90 -8.64 -0.87 8.53
CA LEU A 90 -7.39 -1.23 9.17
C LEU A 90 -7.12 -0.26 10.33
N SER A 91 -6.58 -0.76 11.44
CA SER A 91 -6.06 0.08 12.52
C SER A 91 -4.61 -0.26 12.84
N ALA A 92 -3.84 0.78 13.14
CA ALA A 92 -2.45 0.67 13.57
C ALA A 92 -2.32 0.76 15.10
N ASP A 93 -1.17 0.35 15.63
CA ASP A 93 -0.88 0.41 17.07
C ASP A 93 -0.42 1.83 17.51
N SER A 94 -0.11 2.73 16.56
CA SER A 94 0.26 4.12 16.83
C SER A 94 -0.14 5.04 15.67
N GLN A 95 -0.24 6.34 15.96
CA GLN A 95 -0.49 7.37 14.94
C GLN A 95 0.62 7.40 13.88
N GLU A 96 1.88 7.32 14.29
CA GLU A 96 3.03 7.29 13.37
C GLU A 96 2.94 6.10 12.41
N MET A 97 2.59 4.92 12.91
CA MET A 97 2.41 3.74 12.06
C MET A 97 1.26 3.93 11.07
N MET A 98 0.12 4.47 11.52
CA MET A 98 -1.01 4.79 10.65
C MET A 98 -0.61 5.76 9.54
N GLU A 99 0.02 6.88 9.89
CA GLU A 99 0.47 7.90 8.93
C GLU A 99 1.44 7.32 7.91
N ASN A 100 2.40 6.50 8.36
CA ASN A 100 3.35 5.81 7.48
C ASN A 100 2.64 4.85 6.51
N TRP A 101 1.68 4.07 6.99
CA TRP A 101 0.89 3.17 6.14
C TRP A 101 0.02 3.94 5.14
N MET A 102 -0.72 4.95 5.59
CA MET A 102 -1.57 5.77 4.72
C MET A 102 -0.75 6.45 3.62
N LYS A 103 0.43 6.98 3.97
CA LYS A 103 1.36 7.56 3.01
C LYS A 103 1.85 6.53 1.99
N ALA A 104 2.30 5.37 2.45
CA ALA A 104 2.82 4.32 1.56
C ALA A 104 1.75 3.83 0.58
N LEU A 105 0.51 3.63 1.06
CA LEU A 105 -0.61 3.17 0.25
C LEU A 105 -1.06 4.24 -0.77
N THR A 106 -1.13 5.50 -0.36
CA THR A 106 -1.45 6.62 -1.28
C THR A 106 -0.41 6.74 -2.41
N CYS A 107 0.87 6.51 -2.11
CA CYS A 107 1.95 6.57 -3.10
C CYS A 107 2.07 5.29 -3.96
N ALA A 108 1.34 4.22 -3.64
CA ALA A 108 1.48 2.92 -4.29
C ALA A 108 0.89 2.88 -5.70
N GLY A 109 -0.20 3.64 -5.92
CA GLY A 109 -0.97 3.64 -7.17
C GLY A 109 -0.21 4.17 -8.39
N TYR A 110 -0.60 3.70 -9.57
CA TYR A 110 0.00 4.10 -10.84
C TYR A 110 -0.17 5.59 -11.13
N GLU A 111 -1.35 6.16 -10.86
CA GLU A 111 -1.60 7.59 -11.12
C GLU A 111 -0.64 8.50 -10.34
N TYR A 112 -0.34 8.17 -9.08
CA TYR A 112 0.67 8.89 -8.31
C TYR A 112 2.06 8.76 -8.96
N LYS A 113 2.49 7.54 -9.30
CA LYS A 113 3.79 7.31 -9.94
C LYS A 113 3.90 8.04 -11.29
N LYS A 114 2.83 8.07 -12.07
CA LYS A 114 2.77 8.77 -13.36
C LYS A 114 2.91 10.28 -13.18
N LEU A 115 2.22 10.87 -12.21
CA LEU A 115 2.35 12.30 -11.87
C LEU A 115 3.78 12.63 -11.42
N VAL A 116 4.36 11.80 -10.56
CA VAL A 116 5.75 11.98 -10.09
C VAL A 116 6.75 11.86 -11.25
N VAL A 117 6.59 10.88 -12.14
CA VAL A 117 7.45 10.73 -13.32
C VAL A 117 7.36 11.96 -14.22
N ALA A 118 6.16 12.47 -14.50
CA ALA A 118 5.97 13.66 -15.33
C ALA A 118 6.66 14.90 -14.72
N GLU A 119 6.54 15.09 -13.41
CA GLU A 119 7.19 16.21 -12.70
C GLU A 119 8.72 16.06 -12.70
N LEU A 120 9.25 14.86 -12.46
CA LEU A 120 10.69 14.62 -12.51
C LEU A 120 11.27 14.82 -13.91
N GLN A 121 10.54 14.43 -14.96
CA GLN A 121 10.94 14.69 -16.35
C GLN A 121 11.04 16.19 -16.62
N ARG A 122 10.05 16.98 -16.20
CA ARG A 122 10.07 18.45 -16.31
C ARG A 122 11.29 19.07 -15.61
N GLN A 123 11.60 18.61 -14.40
CA GLN A 123 12.76 19.11 -13.64
C GLN A 123 14.09 18.77 -14.33
N LEU A 124 14.22 17.58 -14.91
CA LEU A 124 15.41 17.20 -15.67
C LEU A 124 15.63 18.09 -16.89
N GLU A 125 14.57 18.36 -17.66
CA GLU A 125 14.63 19.25 -18.83
C GLU A 125 15.08 20.66 -18.45
N GLU A 126 14.57 21.21 -17.34
CA GLU A 126 14.98 22.53 -16.84
C GLU A 126 16.45 22.59 -16.41
N ILE A 127 16.93 21.53 -15.75
CA ILE A 127 18.34 21.40 -15.34
C ILE A 127 19.24 21.31 -16.57
N GLU A 128 18.86 20.51 -17.57
CA GLU A 128 19.61 20.36 -18.81
C GLU A 128 19.64 21.66 -19.63
N PHE A 129 18.51 22.35 -19.75
CA PHE A 129 18.43 23.65 -20.39
C PHE A 129 19.31 24.70 -19.69
N SER A 130 19.27 24.74 -18.35
CA SER A 130 20.09 25.65 -17.54
C SER A 130 21.59 25.34 -17.64
N ARG A 131 21.95 24.07 -17.81
CA ARG A 131 23.34 23.64 -18.02
C ARG A 131 23.84 24.06 -19.41
N ASN A 132 23.02 23.86 -20.44
CA ASN A 132 23.40 24.14 -21.83
C ASN A 132 23.41 25.64 -22.16
N SER A 133 22.62 26.46 -21.46
CA SER A 133 22.59 27.92 -21.62
C SER A 133 23.70 28.67 -20.88
N LYS A 134 24.48 27.98 -20.03
CA LYS A 134 25.65 28.52 -19.33
C LYS A 134 26.98 28.19 -20.03
N LEU A 135 26.94 27.45 -21.13
CA LEU A 135 28.07 27.16 -22.03
C LEU A 135 27.99 28.08 -23.26
#